data_AF-A0A7S1JJM8-F1
#
_entry.id   AF-A0A7S1JJM8-F1
#
_cell.length_a   1.000
_cell.length_b   1.000
_cell.length_c   1.000
_cell.angle_alpha   90.00
_cell.angle_beta   90.00
_cell.angle_gamma   90.00
#
_symmetry.space_group_name_H-M   'P 1'
#
loop_
_entity.id
_entity.type
_entity.pdbx_description
1 polymer ?
#
loop_
_entity_poly.entity_id
_entity_poly.type
_entity_poly.pdbx_seq_one_letter_code
_entity_poly.pdbx_strand_id
1 'polypeptide(L)'
;AFEEGDSIVKVTVTGDKQWVDVASIHGALKDDQGEPRGKVSIAGGRLWLGCAEGELVSDLRHCQQWLWRSDLPVSKAYRGSFNDSGSATLAGSSHFTATRLAVCQVV
;
A
#
# COMPACT_ATOMS: atom_id res chain seq x y z
N ALA A 1 7.18 -5.80 11.39
CA ALA A 1 7.83 -4.48 11.22
C ALA A 1 7.99 -3.70 12.54
N PHE A 2 7.20 -3.96 13.59
CA PHE A 2 7.33 -3.30 14.90
C PHE A 2 7.63 -4.34 16.01
N GLU A 3 7.84 -3.91 17.26
CA GLU A 3 8.13 -4.80 18.40
C GLU A 3 7.00 -5.80 18.71
N GLU A 4 7.38 -6.91 19.35
CA GLU A 4 6.49 -8.03 19.66
C GLU A 4 5.65 -7.70 20.91
N GLY A 5 4.32 -7.73 20.78
CA GLY A 5 3.37 -7.29 21.82
C GLY A 5 2.47 -6.13 21.37
N ASP A 6 2.79 -5.49 20.26
CA ASP A 6 1.92 -4.50 19.64
C ASP A 6 0.76 -5.17 18.89
N SER A 7 -0.47 -4.85 19.31
CA SER A 7 -1.69 -5.06 18.52
C SER A 7 -1.63 -4.29 17.18
N ILE A 8 -2.67 -4.41 16.35
CA ILE A 8 -2.80 -3.74 15.04
C ILE A 8 -2.19 -2.33 15.08
N VAL A 9 -1.08 -2.14 14.35
CA VAL A 9 -0.40 -0.84 14.30
C VAL A 9 -1.15 0.07 13.35
N LYS A 10 -1.81 1.09 13.91
CA LYS A 10 -2.46 2.13 13.12
C LYS A 10 -1.41 3.06 12.52
N VAL A 11 -1.30 3.06 11.20
CA VAL A 11 -0.50 4.03 10.45
C VAL A 11 -1.38 5.24 10.18
N THR A 12 -0.91 6.43 10.55
CA THR A 12 -1.65 7.66 10.30
C THR A 12 -1.31 8.18 8.92
N VAL A 13 -2.30 8.20 8.03
CA VAL A 13 -2.19 8.85 6.73
C VAL A 13 -2.69 10.28 6.89
N THR A 14 -1.91 11.26 6.41
CA THR A 14 -2.28 12.68 6.43
C THR A 14 -3.61 12.90 5.71
N GLY A 15 -4.42 13.87 6.18
CA GLY A 15 -5.81 14.04 5.75
C GLY A 15 -5.99 14.31 4.25
N ASP A 16 -5.01 14.92 3.60
CA ASP A 16 -4.98 15.18 2.15
C ASP A 16 -4.87 13.91 1.30
N LYS A 17 -4.54 12.77 1.92
CA LYS A 17 -4.25 11.52 1.23
C LYS A 17 -5.10 10.37 1.71
N GLN A 18 -6.30 10.61 2.26
CA GLN A 18 -7.23 9.55 2.70
C GLN A 18 -8.20 9.10 1.60
N TRP A 19 -7.72 9.02 0.37
CA TRP A 19 -8.55 8.63 -0.78
C TRP A 19 -8.42 7.14 -1.09
N VAL A 20 -9.51 6.59 -1.61
CA VAL A 20 -9.55 5.27 -2.23
C VAL A 20 -9.97 5.46 -3.68
N ASP A 21 -9.06 5.20 -4.60
CA ASP A 21 -9.34 5.20 -6.03
C ASP A 21 -9.60 3.76 -6.47
N VAL A 22 -10.61 3.57 -7.32
CA VAL A 22 -11.02 2.27 -7.84
C VAL A 22 -11.25 2.36 -9.33
N ALA A 23 -10.53 1.56 -10.10
CA ALA A 23 -10.75 1.43 -11.54
C ALA A 23 -11.98 0.56 -11.83
N SER A 24 -12.59 0.79 -12.99
CA SER A 24 -13.63 -0.10 -13.51
C SER A 24 -13.05 -1.47 -13.89
N ILE A 25 -13.93 -2.42 -14.19
CA ILE A 25 -13.55 -3.79 -14.59
C ILE A 25 -12.53 -3.82 -15.74
N HIS A 26 -12.61 -2.88 -16.68
CA HIS A 26 -11.72 -2.78 -17.85
C HIS A 26 -10.70 -1.63 -17.73
N GLY A 27 -10.79 -0.80 -16.68
CA GLY A 27 -9.88 0.33 -16.48
C GLY A 27 -8.64 -0.04 -15.66
N ALA A 28 -7.68 0.87 -15.63
CA ALA A 28 -6.57 0.89 -14.68
C ALA A 28 -6.46 2.27 -14.06
N LEU A 29 -6.03 2.30 -12.80
CA LEU A 29 -5.48 3.49 -12.19
C LEU A 29 -4.06 3.68 -12.72
N LYS A 30 -3.69 4.95 -12.91
CA LYS A 30 -2.42 5.34 -13.49
C LYS A 30 -1.49 5.95 -12.45
N ASP A 31 -0.19 5.77 -12.62
CA ASP A 31 0.82 6.49 -11.85
C ASP A 31 1.00 7.94 -12.38
N ASP A 32 1.97 8.66 -11.81
CA ASP A 32 2.28 10.04 -12.17
C ASP A 32 2.89 10.18 -13.58
N GLN A 33 3.35 9.09 -14.19
CA GLN A 33 3.77 9.04 -15.58
C GLN A 33 2.59 8.72 -16.54
N GLY A 34 1.40 8.42 -15.99
CA GLY A 34 0.22 8.06 -16.78
C GLY A 34 0.18 6.58 -17.17
N GLU A 35 1.07 5.76 -16.61
CA GLU A 35 1.17 4.33 -16.90
C GLU A 35 0.22 3.52 -16.01
N PRO A 36 -0.44 2.46 -16.55
CA PRO A 36 -1.29 1.58 -15.75
C PRO A 36 -0.53 0.95 -14.59
N ARG A 37 -1.04 1.13 -13.36
CA ARG A 37 -0.37 0.67 -12.14
C ARG A 37 -1.15 -0.36 -11.34
N GLY A 38 -2.48 -0.28 -11.32
CA GLY A 38 -3.31 -1.21 -10.57
C GLY A 38 -4.81 -0.93 -10.68
N LYS A 39 -5.59 -1.67 -9.89
CA LYS A 39 -7.07 -1.59 -9.87
C LYS A 39 -7.60 -0.77 -8.71
N VAL A 40 -6.93 -0.84 -7.56
CA VAL A 40 -7.29 -0.07 -6.37
C VAL A 40 -6.04 0.62 -5.83
N SER A 41 -6.17 1.89 -5.49
CA SER A 41 -5.13 2.67 -4.83
C SER A 41 -5.70 3.22 -3.54
N ILE A 42 -4.96 3.01 -2.45
CA ILE A 42 -5.30 3.53 -1.13
C ILE A 42 -4.21 4.47 -0.70
N ALA A 43 -4.66 5.55 -0.06
CA ALA A 43 -3.82 6.53 0.56
C ALA A 43 -2.91 7.30 -0.41
N GLY A 44 -3.40 7.59 -1.63
CA GLY A 44 -2.60 8.23 -2.69
C GLY A 44 -1.44 7.34 -3.14
N GLY A 45 -1.71 6.06 -3.39
CA GLY A 45 -0.74 5.11 -3.94
C GLY A 45 0.21 4.45 -2.95
N ARG A 46 -0.09 4.47 -1.64
CA ARG A 46 0.74 3.80 -0.61
C ARG A 46 0.47 2.32 -0.55
N LEU A 47 -0.75 1.94 -0.90
CA LEU A 47 -1.12 0.56 -1.13
C LEU A 47 -1.85 0.50 -2.48
N TRP A 48 -1.32 -0.31 -3.37
CA TRP A 48 -1.95 -0.66 -4.63
C TRP A 48 -2.35 -2.14 -4.61
N LEU A 49 -3.53 -2.43 -5.16
CA LEU A 49 -4.05 -3.79 -5.33
C LEU A 49 -4.31 -4.07 -6.82
N GLY A 50 -4.06 -5.30 -7.23
CA GLY A 50 -4.12 -5.71 -8.63
C GLY A 50 -3.04 -5.06 -9.49
N CYS A 51 -1.83 -4.94 -8.95
CA CYS A 51 -0.67 -4.47 -9.70
C CYS A 51 -0.19 -5.51 -10.70
N ALA A 52 0.03 -5.10 -11.95
CA ALA A 52 1.04 -5.72 -12.80
C ALA A 52 1.79 -4.66 -13.57
N GLU A 53 3.03 -4.98 -13.91
CA GLU A 53 3.83 -4.19 -14.82
C GLU A 53 3.30 -4.44 -16.24
N GLY A 54 2.69 -3.42 -16.84
CA GLY A 54 2.29 -3.44 -18.24
C GLY A 54 1.00 -4.18 -18.60
N GLU A 55 0.41 -4.96 -17.70
CA GLU A 55 -0.84 -5.69 -17.96
C GLU A 55 -1.95 -5.40 -16.94
N LEU A 56 -3.20 -5.43 -17.42
CA LEU A 56 -4.38 -5.33 -16.57
C LEU A 56 -4.60 -6.67 -15.86
N VAL A 57 -4.29 -6.75 -14.57
CA VAL A 57 -4.61 -7.95 -13.78
C VAL A 57 -6.08 -7.92 -13.37
N SER A 58 -6.76 -9.05 -13.56
CA SER A 58 -8.11 -9.27 -13.00
C SER A 58 -8.08 -9.60 -11.51
N ASP A 59 -6.90 -9.93 -10.97
CA ASP A 59 -6.71 -10.39 -9.59
C ASP A 59 -6.13 -9.28 -8.70
N LEU A 60 -6.89 -8.88 -7.68
CA LEU A 60 -6.50 -7.87 -6.71
C LEU A 60 -5.36 -8.30 -5.77
N ARG A 61 -5.04 -9.59 -5.71
CA ARG A 61 -4.05 -10.12 -4.74
C ARG A 61 -2.63 -9.66 -5.00
N HIS A 62 -2.30 -9.19 -6.21
CA HIS A 62 -1.00 -8.60 -6.50
C HIS A 62 -0.93 -7.20 -5.88
N CYS A 63 -0.13 -7.06 -4.83
CA CYS A 63 -0.06 -5.85 -4.04
C CYS A 63 1.30 -5.16 -4.21
N GLN A 64 1.27 -3.83 -4.25
CA GLN A 64 2.46 -3.01 -4.03
C GLN A 64 2.21 -2.12 -2.80
N GLN A 65 3.13 -2.11 -1.84
CA GLN A 65 3.03 -1.32 -0.64
C GLN A 65 4.34 -0.59 -0.35
N TRP A 66 4.21 0.70 -0.08
CA TRP A 66 5.31 1.54 0.35
C TRP A 66 4.78 2.73 1.14
N LEU A 67 5.66 3.31 1.95
CA LEU A 67 5.36 4.50 2.74
C LEU A 67 6.62 5.31 3.00
N TRP A 68 6.45 6.57 3.36
CA TRP A 68 7.54 7.42 3.80
C TRP A 68 7.87 7.18 5.26
N ARG A 69 9.11 7.50 5.67
CA ARG A 69 9.47 7.55 7.08
C ARG A 69 8.52 8.42 7.91
N SER A 70 8.04 9.53 7.35
CA SER A 70 7.07 10.43 7.99
C SER A 70 5.69 9.81 8.21
N ASP A 71 5.34 8.75 7.49
CA ASP A 71 4.06 8.06 7.65
C ASP A 71 4.09 7.07 8.82
N LEU A 72 5.29 6.67 9.27
CA LEU A 72 5.46 5.74 10.38
C LEU A 72 5.15 6.42 11.73
N PRO A 73 4.52 5.71 12.67
CA PRO A 73 4.30 6.22 14.02
C PRO A 73 5.64 6.49 14.72
N VAL A 74 5.89 7.75 15.07
CA VAL A 74 7.11 8.19 15.79
C VAL A 74 7.24 7.49 17.16
N SER A 75 6.11 7.12 17.77
CA SER A 75 6.06 6.46 19.07
C SER A 75 6.43 4.97 19.04
N LYS A 76 6.70 4.38 17.87
CA LYS A 76 7.02 2.95 17.73
C LYS A 76 8.31 2.74 16.96
N ALA A 77 9.14 1.81 17.42
CA ALA A 77 10.36 1.45 16.73
C ALA A 77 10.06 0.62 15.47
N TYR A 78 10.19 1.22 14.30
CA TYR A 78 10.18 0.50 13.03
C TYR A 78 11.48 -0.29 12.87
N ARG A 79 11.37 -1.60 12.60
CA ARG A 79 12.48 -2.56 12.51
C ARG A 79 12.90 -2.91 11.08
N GLY A 80 12.16 -2.42 10.08
CA GLY A 80 12.54 -2.63 8.68
C GLY A 80 13.63 -1.66 8.24
N SER A 81 14.04 -1.76 6.97
CA SER A 81 14.98 -0.83 6.35
C SER A 81 14.24 0.29 5.62
N PHE A 82 14.99 1.35 5.33
CA PHE A 82 14.62 2.38 4.37
C PHE A 82 15.53 2.24 3.16
N ASN A 83 15.00 2.47 1.96
CA ASN A 83 15.83 2.62 0.77
C ASN A 83 16.46 4.02 0.70
N ASP A 84 17.25 4.26 -0.34
CA ASP A 84 17.97 5.52 -0.55
C ASP A 84 17.02 6.73 -0.72
N SER A 85 15.79 6.49 -1.19
CA SER A 85 14.75 7.51 -1.27
C SER A 85 14.07 7.80 0.06
N GLY A 86 14.35 7.03 1.13
CA GLY A 86 13.73 7.16 2.43
C GLY A 86 12.34 6.50 2.54
N SER A 87 11.99 5.63 1.59
CA SER A 87 10.76 4.84 1.65
C SER A 87 10.99 3.48 2.32
N ALA A 88 9.91 2.94 2.88
CA ALA A 88 9.87 1.72 3.67
C ALA A 88 8.70 0.82 3.22
N THR A 89 8.74 -0.46 3.61
CA THR A 89 7.64 -1.42 3.45
C THR A 89 7.30 -2.06 4.80
N LEU A 90 6.02 -2.33 5.04
CA LEU A 90 5.57 -3.09 6.21
C LEU A 90 5.57 -4.60 5.95
N ALA A 91 5.66 -5.01 4.69
CA ALA A 91 5.73 -6.39 4.25
C ALA A 91 7.20 -6.84 4.09
N GLY A 92 7.42 -8.14 3.85
CA GLY A 92 8.76 -8.65 3.54
C GLY A 92 9.33 -8.13 2.21
N SER A 93 8.47 -7.59 1.34
CA SER A 93 8.81 -6.98 0.05
C SER A 93 7.81 -5.86 -0.25
N SER A 94 8.23 -4.83 -0.99
CA SER A 94 7.31 -3.80 -1.48
C SER A 94 6.32 -4.34 -2.52
N HIS A 95 6.63 -5.45 -3.17
CA HIS A 95 5.72 -6.21 -4.03
C HIS A 95 5.47 -7.59 -3.45
N PHE A 96 4.20 -7.96 -3.29
CA PHE A 96 3.84 -9.26 -2.75
C PHE A 96 2.48 -9.72 -3.26
N THR A 97 2.28 -11.04 -3.29
CA THR A 97 0.98 -11.64 -3.57
C THR A 97 0.30 -11.97 -2.25
N ALA A 98 -0.81 -11.31 -1.95
CA ALA A 98 -1.61 -11.61 -0.77
C ALA A 98 -2.29 -12.98 -0.93
N THR A 99 -2.19 -13.84 0.10
CA THR A 99 -2.92 -15.11 0.13
C THR A 99 -4.42 -14.90 0.33
N ARG A 100 -4.80 -13.85 1.06
CA ARG A 100 -6.19 -13.44 1.32
C ARG A 100 -6.28 -11.92 1.49
N LEU A 101 -7.34 -11.34 0.94
CA LEU A 101 -7.76 -9.97 1.21
C LEU A 101 -9.12 -10.00 1.95
N ALA A 102 -9.30 -9.10 2.90
CA ALA A 102 -10.56 -8.92 3.60
C ALA A 102 -10.83 -7.43 3.78
N VAL A 103 -12.08 -7.03 3.58
CA VAL A 103 -12.55 -5.69 3.90
C VAL A 103 -13.35 -5.80 5.19
N CYS A 104 -12.90 -5.10 6.23
CA CYS A 104 -13.54 -5.11 7.53
C CYS A 104 -14.20 -3.77 7.78
N GLN A 105 -15.48 -3.78 8.16
CA GLN A 105 -16.13 -2.61 8.72
C GLN A 105 -15.66 -2.46 10.17
N VAL A 106 -15.16 -1.28 10.53
CA VAL A 106 -14.90 -0.91 11.92
C VAL A 106 -16.13 -0.15 12.42
N VAL A 107 -16.80 -0.70 13.43
CA VAL A 107 -17.97 -0.10 14.11
C VAL A 107 -17.57 0.56 15.42
#